data_AF-A0A7V6G3P2-F1
#
_entry.id   AF-A0A7V6G3P2-F1
#
_cell.length_a   1.000
_cell.length_b   1.000
_cell.length_c   1.000
_cell.angle_alpha   90.00
_cell.angle_beta   90.00
_cell.angle_gamma   90.00
#
_symmetry.space_group_name_H-M   'P 1'
#
loop_
_entity.id
_entity.type
_entity.pdbx_description
1 polymer ?
#
loop_
_entity_poly.entity_id
_entity_poly.type
_entity_poly.pdbx_seq_one_letter_code
_entity_poly.pdbx_strand_id
1 'polypeptide(L)'
;MGEWGSALDFVITDENRTYALPGSKKEDYYCYNKPVLAPADGYVYQISNITKDNEIGDVNTNKNWGNTIILNHLNGLFTQISHLKQDSFKVQVGDYVTKGTILASCGNSGRSPEPHLHFQVQLTPEIGAKHIAIHSGTILKKPMESPS
;
A
#
# COMPACT_ATOMS: atom_id res chain seq x y z
N MET A 1 -29.06 7.80 -5.81
CA MET A 1 -28.11 8.65 -5.06
C MET A 1 -27.43 7.73 -4.07
N GLY A 2 -26.25 7.15 -4.29
CA GLY A 2 -25.13 7.49 -5.16
C GLY A 2 -23.90 7.65 -4.26
N GLU A 3 -23.58 6.60 -3.48
CA GLU A 3 -22.93 6.79 -2.17
C GLU A 3 -21.57 6.06 -2.04
N TRP A 4 -20.50 6.82 -2.35
CA TRP A 4 -19.17 6.95 -1.68
C TRP A 4 -18.24 5.70 -1.59
N GLY A 5 -17.04 5.61 -2.23
CA GLY A 5 -15.71 6.17 -1.86
C GLY A 5 -15.04 5.36 -0.71
N SER A 6 -13.80 4.82 -0.70
CA SER A 6 -12.51 5.29 -1.24
C SER A 6 -11.41 4.21 -1.04
N ALA A 7 -10.46 4.07 -1.97
CA ALA A 7 -9.15 3.50 -1.66
C ALA A 7 -8.27 4.54 -0.95
N LEU A 8 -7.29 4.11 -0.16
CA LEU A 8 -6.37 4.99 0.56
C LEU A 8 -4.96 4.87 -0.01
N ASP A 9 -4.40 6.00 -0.41
CA ASP A 9 -2.98 6.10 -0.74
C ASP A 9 -2.21 6.57 0.49
N PHE A 10 -1.26 5.76 0.96
CA PHE A 10 -0.36 6.13 2.05
C PHE A 10 0.94 6.69 1.48
N VAL A 11 1.26 7.92 1.89
CA VAL A 11 2.53 8.60 1.64
C VAL A 11 3.16 9.02 2.96
N ILE A 12 4.48 9.11 3.00
CA ILE A 12 5.20 9.71 4.14
C ILE A 12 5.55 11.13 3.74
N THR A 13 5.22 12.10 4.59
CA THR A 13 5.49 13.52 4.32
C THR A 13 6.41 14.13 5.37
N ASP A 14 7.26 15.05 4.92
CA ASP A 14 8.05 15.97 5.74
C ASP A 14 7.90 17.39 5.18
N GLU A 15 7.55 18.35 6.04
CA GLU A 15 7.24 19.74 5.64
C GLU A 15 6.32 19.86 4.40
N ASN A 16 5.26 19.05 4.33
CA ASN A 16 4.32 18.95 3.20
C ASN A 16 4.89 18.40 1.88
N ARG A 17 6.08 17.81 1.87
CA ARG A 17 6.66 17.12 0.71
C ARG A 17 6.68 15.62 0.91
N THR A 18 6.47 14.85 -0.16
CA THR A 18 6.57 13.38 -0.17
C THR A 18 8.00 12.88 -0.43
N TYR A 19 8.94 13.81 -0.69
CA TYR A 19 10.32 13.53 -1.06
C TYR A 19 11.30 14.60 -0.54
N ALA A 20 12.57 14.20 -0.44
CA ALA A 20 13.72 15.10 -0.29
C ALA A 20 14.16 15.66 -1.65
N LEU A 21 14.65 16.91 -1.71
CA LEU A 21 15.17 17.45 -2.96
C LEU A 21 16.37 16.62 -3.46
N PRO A 22 16.46 16.30 -4.76
CA PRO A 22 15.72 16.93 -5.86
C PRO A 22 14.36 16.32 -6.22
N GLY A 23 14.00 15.13 -5.72
CA GLY A 23 12.73 14.46 -6.05
C GLY A 23 12.68 13.84 -7.44
N SER A 24 13.83 13.60 -8.06
CA SER A 24 13.93 13.06 -9.43
C SER A 24 14.13 11.56 -9.47
N LYS A 25 14.41 10.93 -8.33
CA LYS A 25 14.59 9.48 -8.18
C LYS A 25 13.63 8.92 -7.14
N LYS A 26 13.29 7.64 -7.28
CA LYS A 26 12.48 6.92 -6.29
C LYS A 26 13.04 7.01 -4.88
N GLU A 27 14.36 6.95 -4.75
CA GLU A 27 15.07 7.01 -3.48
C GLU A 27 14.91 8.34 -2.74
N ASP A 28 14.51 9.40 -3.44
CA ASP A 28 14.24 10.70 -2.84
C ASP A 28 12.91 10.69 -2.07
N TYR A 29 11.98 9.78 -2.41
CA TYR A 29 10.65 9.70 -1.80
C TYR A 29 10.69 8.96 -0.46
N TYR A 30 10.10 9.57 0.56
CA TYR A 30 10.22 9.07 1.94
C TYR A 30 9.58 7.72 2.18
N CYS A 31 8.56 7.36 1.40
CA CYS A 31 7.90 6.07 1.46
C CYS A 31 8.68 4.96 0.74
N TYR A 32 9.55 5.28 -0.23
CA TYR A 32 10.25 4.26 -1.01
C TYR A 32 11.15 3.40 -0.12
N ASN A 33 11.18 2.08 -0.37
CA ASN A 33 11.87 1.07 0.44
C ASN A 33 11.40 0.94 1.90
N LYS A 34 10.41 1.71 2.37
CA LYS A 34 9.91 1.55 3.74
C LYS A 34 9.16 0.23 3.89
N PRO A 35 9.26 -0.42 5.06
CA PRO A 35 8.54 -1.65 5.32
C PRO A 35 7.03 -1.40 5.29
N VAL A 36 6.31 -2.28 4.59
CA VAL A 36 4.85 -2.31 4.56
C VAL A 36 4.39 -3.41 5.51
N LEU A 37 3.54 -3.05 6.46
CA LEU A 37 3.11 -3.92 7.54
C LEU A 37 1.70 -4.46 7.29
N ALA A 38 1.42 -5.65 7.81
CA ALA A 38 0.09 -6.22 7.85
C ALA A 38 -0.84 -5.31 8.69
N PRO A 39 -1.98 -4.86 8.13
CA PRO A 39 -2.91 -3.96 8.82
C PRO A 39 -3.71 -4.67 9.92
N ALA A 40 -3.92 -5.98 9.75
CA ALA A 40 -4.67 -6.86 10.61
C ALA A 40 -4.21 -8.30 10.40
N ASP A 41 -4.61 -9.19 11.30
CA ASP A 41 -4.33 -10.61 11.21
C ASP A 41 -5.03 -11.24 10.00
N GLY A 42 -4.40 -12.22 9.35
CA GLY A 42 -4.98 -12.89 8.20
C GLY A 42 -4.03 -13.82 7.49
N TYR A 43 -4.55 -14.51 6.47
CA TYR A 43 -3.75 -15.34 5.59
C TYR A 43 -3.34 -14.59 4.33
N VAL A 44 -2.10 -14.77 3.89
CA VAL A 44 -1.65 -14.33 2.58
C VAL A 44 -2.36 -15.16 1.52
N TYR A 45 -3.33 -14.55 0.84
CA TYR A 45 -4.17 -15.22 -0.14
C TYR A 45 -3.51 -15.25 -1.52
N GLN A 46 -2.95 -14.12 -1.96
CA GLN A 46 -2.34 -13.98 -3.28
C GLN A 46 -1.21 -12.97 -3.26
N ILE A 47 -0.15 -13.23 -4.03
CA ILE A 47 0.95 -12.30 -4.29
C ILE A 47 1.15 -12.17 -5.80
N SER A 48 1.28 -10.94 -6.29
CA SER A 48 1.83 -10.60 -7.60
C SER A 48 3.21 -9.95 -7.38
N ASN A 49 4.28 -10.54 -7.95
CA ASN A 49 5.67 -10.07 -7.80
C ASN A 49 6.44 -10.09 -9.14
N ILE A 50 5.83 -9.59 -10.22
CA ILE A 50 6.37 -9.69 -11.59
C ILE A 50 6.54 -8.33 -12.29
N THR A 51 6.41 -7.23 -11.55
CA THR A 51 6.39 -5.87 -12.11
C THR A 51 7.53 -5.06 -11.52
N LYS A 52 8.46 -4.59 -12.35
CA LYS A 52 9.51 -3.66 -11.90
C LYS A 52 8.92 -2.32 -11.51
N ASP A 53 9.62 -1.60 -10.63
CA ASP A 53 9.31 -0.21 -10.31
C ASP A 53 9.49 0.68 -11.55
N ASN A 54 8.58 1.63 -11.77
CA ASN A 54 8.74 2.67 -12.80
C ASN A 54 9.77 3.72 -12.35
N GLU A 55 10.30 4.51 -13.27
CA GLU A 55 10.96 5.77 -12.92
C GLU A 55 9.92 6.82 -12.49
N ILE A 56 10.38 7.92 -11.88
CA ILE A 56 9.49 9.01 -11.46
C ILE A 56 8.81 9.63 -12.68
N GLY A 57 7.48 9.77 -12.62
CA GLY A 57 6.62 10.27 -13.69
C GLY A 57 6.10 9.20 -14.65
N ASP A 58 6.70 8.01 -14.68
CA ASP A 58 6.29 6.90 -15.55
C ASP A 58 5.18 6.06 -14.91
N VAL A 59 4.36 5.41 -15.74
CA VAL A 59 3.31 4.50 -15.28
C VAL A 59 3.18 3.27 -16.16
N ASN A 60 2.84 2.13 -15.55
CA ASN A 60 2.48 0.91 -16.26
C ASN A 60 0.97 0.66 -16.17
N THR A 61 0.24 1.07 -17.20
CA THR A 61 -1.23 0.92 -17.28
C THR A 61 -1.68 -0.50 -17.66
N ASN A 62 -0.81 -1.32 -18.25
CA ASN A 62 -1.10 -2.73 -18.52
C ASN A 62 -1.12 -3.56 -17.23
N LYS A 63 -0.35 -3.15 -16.22
CA LYS A 63 -0.31 -3.78 -14.90
C LYS A 63 -0.69 -2.77 -13.82
N ASN A 64 -1.92 -2.25 -13.89
CA ASN A 64 -2.39 -1.14 -13.04
C ASN A 64 -2.00 -1.25 -11.57
N TRP A 65 -2.12 -2.43 -10.96
CA TRP A 65 -1.86 -2.62 -9.52
C TRP A 65 -0.40 -2.94 -9.18
N GLY A 66 0.44 -3.19 -10.18
CA GLY A 66 1.85 -3.53 -9.98
C GLY A 66 2.04 -4.84 -9.22
N ASN A 67 2.98 -4.83 -8.29
CA ASN A 67 3.13 -5.91 -7.31
C ASN A 67 2.15 -5.67 -6.17
N THR A 68 1.47 -6.74 -5.78
CA THR A 68 0.30 -6.67 -4.90
C THR A 68 0.28 -7.86 -3.97
N ILE A 69 -0.18 -7.65 -2.73
CA ILE A 69 -0.57 -8.72 -1.80
C ILE A 69 -2.05 -8.59 -1.46
N ILE A 70 -2.73 -9.75 -1.46
CA ILE A 70 -4.10 -9.90 -0.95
C ILE A 70 -4.03 -10.67 0.37
N LEU A 71 -4.61 -10.11 1.42
CA LEU A 71 -4.80 -10.78 2.71
C LEU A 71 -6.25 -11.17 2.90
N ASN A 72 -6.52 -12.40 3.36
CA ASN A 72 -7.83 -12.87 3.78
C ASN A 72 -7.94 -12.81 5.31
N HIS A 73 -8.88 -12.03 5.83
CA HIS A 73 -9.06 -11.81 7.27
C HIS A 73 -10.05 -12.80 7.92
N LEU A 74 -10.54 -13.81 7.18
CA LEU A 74 -11.44 -14.87 7.65
C LEU A 74 -12.82 -14.39 8.17
N ASN A 75 -13.14 -13.13 7.97
CA ASN A 75 -14.40 -12.50 8.34
C ASN A 75 -15.20 -12.02 7.11
N GLY A 76 -14.87 -12.56 5.93
CA GLY A 76 -15.45 -12.13 4.65
C GLY A 76 -14.83 -10.85 4.07
N LEU A 77 -13.76 -10.32 4.68
CA LEU A 77 -13.01 -9.16 4.18
C LEU A 77 -11.64 -9.58 3.69
N PHE A 78 -11.21 -8.94 2.60
CA PHE A 78 -9.86 -9.01 2.08
C PHE A 78 -9.25 -7.62 2.04
N THR A 79 -7.95 -7.54 2.28
CA THR A 79 -7.19 -6.31 2.02
C THR A 79 -6.30 -6.50 0.82
N GLN A 80 -6.30 -5.52 -0.09
CA GLN A 80 -5.33 -5.38 -1.16
C GLN A 80 -4.34 -4.28 -0.82
N ILE A 81 -3.05 -4.58 -0.99
CA ILE A 81 -1.95 -3.63 -0.87
C ILE A 81 -1.10 -3.70 -2.14
N SER A 82 -0.99 -2.59 -2.87
CA SER A 82 -0.45 -2.51 -4.23
C SER A 82 0.73 -1.54 -4.35
N HIS A 83 1.35 -1.50 -5.54
CA HIS A 83 2.54 -0.70 -5.84
C HIS A 83 3.79 -1.10 -5.04
N LEU A 84 3.84 -2.35 -4.58
CA LEU A 84 4.96 -2.89 -3.81
C LEU A 84 6.23 -3.03 -4.66
N LYS A 85 7.39 -3.00 -4.01
CA LYS A 85 8.68 -3.19 -4.67
C LYS A 85 8.88 -4.64 -5.08
N GLN A 86 9.34 -4.87 -6.30
CA GLN A 86 9.65 -6.21 -6.78
C GLN A 86 10.70 -6.88 -5.88
N ASP A 87 10.52 -8.18 -5.63
CA ASP A 87 11.44 -9.04 -4.88
C ASP A 87 11.67 -8.60 -3.42
N SER A 88 10.76 -7.79 -2.87
CA SER A 88 10.82 -7.30 -1.49
C SER A 88 9.96 -8.09 -0.50
N PHE A 89 9.10 -8.99 -0.99
CA PHE A 89 8.17 -9.78 -0.16
C PHE A 89 8.91 -10.63 0.87
N LYS A 90 8.43 -10.59 2.12
CA LYS A 90 8.96 -11.34 3.26
C LYS A 90 8.05 -12.49 3.70
N VAL A 91 6.95 -12.68 2.98
CA VAL A 91 5.92 -13.68 3.21
C VAL A 91 5.59 -14.37 1.88
N GLN A 92 4.97 -15.54 1.97
CA GLN A 92 4.52 -16.35 0.83
C GLN A 92 3.02 -16.66 0.92
N VAL A 93 2.44 -17.06 -0.20
CA VAL A 93 1.03 -17.48 -0.24
C VAL A 93 0.80 -18.65 0.71
N GLY A 94 -0.25 -18.54 1.54
CA GLY A 94 -0.59 -19.51 2.57
C GLY A 94 -0.07 -19.15 3.97
N ASP A 95 0.86 -18.19 4.10
CA ASP A 95 1.33 -17.75 5.42
C ASP A 95 0.22 -17.09 6.23
N TYR A 96 0.20 -17.34 7.53
CA TYR A 96 -0.58 -16.55 8.47
C TYR A 96 0.28 -15.39 9.00
N VAL A 97 -0.27 -14.18 8.96
CA VAL A 97 0.38 -12.97 9.45
C VAL A 97 -0.45 -12.34 10.56
N THR A 98 0.22 -11.73 11.53
CA THR A 98 -0.42 -10.88 12.55
C THR A 98 -0.24 -9.41 12.21
N LYS A 99 -1.09 -8.54 12.74
CA LYS A 99 -0.96 -7.09 12.63
C LYS A 99 0.47 -6.65 12.97
N GLY A 100 1.07 -5.86 12.09
CA GLY A 100 2.45 -5.38 12.23
C GLY A 100 3.51 -6.30 11.60
N THR A 101 3.16 -7.48 11.11
CA THR A 101 4.08 -8.34 10.35
C THR A 101 4.57 -7.62 9.11
N ILE A 102 5.88 -7.62 8.85
CA ILE A 102 6.45 -7.04 7.62
C ILE A 102 6.06 -7.93 6.44
N LEU A 103 5.37 -7.36 5.46
CA LEU A 103 4.92 -8.06 4.26
C LEU A 103 5.90 -7.90 3.10
N ALA A 104 6.31 -6.67 2.83
CA ALA A 104 7.12 -6.27 1.69
C ALA A 104 7.68 -4.85 1.93
N SER A 105 8.29 -4.26 0.91
CA SER A 105 8.66 -2.84 0.89
C SER A 105 7.79 -2.04 -0.07
N CYS A 106 7.52 -0.78 0.26
CA CYS A 106 6.88 0.17 -0.66
C CYS A 106 7.79 0.38 -1.87
N GLY A 107 7.17 0.36 -3.05
CA GLY A 107 7.84 0.49 -4.35
C GLY A 107 7.21 1.59 -5.19
N ASN A 108 7.29 1.41 -6.51
CA ASN A 108 6.68 2.29 -7.50
C ASN A 108 6.23 1.48 -8.73
N SER A 109 5.72 0.27 -8.51
CA SER A 109 5.34 -0.64 -9.60
C SER A 109 3.89 -0.42 -10.04
N GLY A 110 3.58 -0.69 -11.32
CA GLY A 110 2.21 -0.58 -11.85
C GLY A 110 1.84 0.85 -12.26
N ARG A 111 0.58 1.26 -12.08
CA ARG A 111 0.13 2.63 -12.39
C ARG A 111 0.46 3.58 -11.24
N SER A 112 1.75 3.73 -10.96
CA SER A 112 2.28 4.53 -9.88
C SER A 112 3.30 5.54 -10.43
N PRO A 113 2.93 6.82 -10.55
CA PRO A 113 3.83 7.86 -11.10
C PRO A 113 4.92 8.27 -10.11
N GLU A 114 4.65 8.14 -8.81
CA GLU A 114 5.62 8.36 -7.74
C GLU A 114 5.40 7.33 -6.63
N PRO A 115 6.44 6.96 -5.85
CA PRO A 115 6.31 5.98 -4.78
C PRO A 115 5.14 6.31 -3.84
N HIS A 116 4.21 5.37 -3.70
CA HIS A 116 3.12 5.41 -2.73
C HIS A 116 2.60 3.98 -2.49
N LEU A 117 1.72 3.83 -1.51
CA LEU A 117 1.07 2.57 -1.23
C LEU A 117 -0.43 2.69 -1.47
N HIS A 118 -0.97 1.95 -2.43
CA HIS A 118 -2.43 1.84 -2.59
C HIS A 118 -2.96 0.75 -1.66
N PHE A 119 -3.92 1.10 -0.82
CA PHE A 119 -4.61 0.22 0.11
C PHE A 119 -6.11 0.23 -0.15
N GLN A 120 -6.73 -0.95 -0.16
CA GLN A 120 -8.18 -1.06 -0.17
C GLN A 120 -8.66 -2.32 0.55
N VAL A 121 -9.90 -2.28 1.05
CA VAL A 121 -10.60 -3.46 1.54
C VAL A 121 -11.73 -3.83 0.60
N GLN A 122 -11.90 -5.13 0.36
CA GLN A 122 -12.78 -5.69 -0.67
C GLN A 122 -13.46 -6.97 -0.18
N LEU A 123 -14.62 -7.31 -0.77
CA LEU A 123 -15.41 -8.51 -0.41
C LEU A 123 -14.88 -9.79 -1.03
N THR A 124 -14.12 -9.65 -2.12
CA THR A 124 -13.69 -10.76 -2.96
C THR A 124 -12.18 -10.66 -3.16
N PRO A 125 -11.47 -11.78 -3.38
CA PRO A 125 -10.02 -11.78 -3.36
C PRO A 125 -9.34 -11.27 -4.64
N GLU A 126 -10.11 -10.89 -5.67
CA GLU A 126 -9.51 -10.53 -6.96
C GLU A 126 -8.77 -9.20 -6.87
N ILE A 127 -7.55 -9.16 -7.42
CA ILE A 127 -6.79 -7.90 -7.52
C ILE A 127 -7.61 -6.90 -8.37
N GLY A 128 -7.92 -5.75 -7.79
CA GLY A 128 -8.75 -4.71 -8.38
C GLY A 128 -10.25 -4.92 -8.22
N ALA A 129 -10.68 -5.81 -7.33
CA ALA A 129 -12.08 -5.97 -6.99
C ALA A 129 -12.71 -4.68 -6.44
N LYS A 130 -14.04 -4.63 -6.47
CA LYS A 130 -14.81 -3.51 -5.92
C LYS A 130 -14.61 -3.44 -4.40
N HIS A 131 -14.17 -2.28 -3.91
CA HIS A 131 -13.88 -2.05 -2.50
C HIS A 131 -15.15 -1.81 -1.67
N ILE A 132 -15.05 -1.98 -0.35
CA ILE A 132 -16.07 -1.70 0.67
C ILE A 132 -15.65 -0.47 1.47
N ALA A 133 -16.60 0.40 1.82
CA ALA A 133 -16.35 1.52 2.73
C ALA A 133 -16.10 1.03 4.17
N ILE A 134 -14.94 1.35 4.73
CA ILE A 134 -14.64 1.21 6.16
C ILE A 134 -14.73 2.59 6.79
N HIS A 135 -15.41 2.72 7.92
CA HIS A 135 -15.52 3.95 8.70
C HIS A 135 -14.13 4.39 9.19
N SER A 136 -13.41 5.21 8.40
CA SER A 136 -12.13 5.80 8.80
C SER A 136 -12.39 7.01 9.69
N GLY A 137 -12.51 6.78 10.99
CA GLY A 137 -12.16 7.80 11.97
C GLY A 137 -10.67 8.08 11.85
N THR A 138 -10.28 9.36 11.82
CA THR A 138 -8.91 9.85 11.78
C THR A 138 -7.95 9.06 12.70
N ILE A 139 -7.05 8.26 12.14
CA ILE A 139 -5.83 7.76 12.80
C ILE A 139 -4.69 8.38 12.00
N LEU A 140 -4.33 9.64 12.24
CA LEU A 140 -3.18 10.04 13.05
C LEU A 140 -3.36 11.52 13.45
N LYS A 141 -3.21 11.86 14.73
CA LYS A 141 -2.92 13.23 15.20
C LYS A 141 -1.50 13.24 15.76
N LYS A 142 -0.71 14.27 15.43
CA LYS A 142 0.59 14.56 16.07
C LYS A 142 0.36 14.61 17.60
N PRO A 143 1.23 14.01 18.43
CA PRO A 143 1.18 14.27 19.86
C PRO A 143 1.33 15.78 20.08
N MET A 144 0.41 16.35 20.85
CA MET A 144 0.46 17.75 21.24
C MET A 144 1.70 17.93 22.12
N GLU A 145 2.66 18.74 21.69
CA GLU A 145 3.74 19.16 22.58
C GLU A 145 3.15 20.05 23.67
N SER A 146 3.40 19.70 24.92
CA SER A 146 3.05 20.50 26.08
C SER A 146 3.79 21.84 25.98
N PRO A 147 3.10 23.00 26.07
CA PRO A 147 3.82 24.24 26.29
C PRO A 147 4.45 24.20 27.69
N SER A 148 5.73 24.54 27.75
CA SER A 148 6.54 24.76 28.95
C SER A 148 5.95 25.80 29.88
#